data_AF-A0A178AQ69-F1
#
_entry.id   AF-A0A178AQ69-F1
#
_cell.length_a   1.000
_cell.length_b   1.000
_cell.length_c   1.000
_cell.angle_alpha   90.00
_cell.angle_beta   90.00
_cell.angle_gamma   90.00
#
_symmetry.space_group_name_H-M   'P 1'
#
loop_
_entity.id
_entity.type
_entity.pdbx_description
1 polymer ?
#
loop_
_entity_poly.entity_id
_entity_poly.type
_entity_poly.pdbx_seq_one_letter_code
_entity_poly.pdbx_strand_id
1 'polypeptide(L)'
;MSSPSPALRLQVIRIYKELLFMGREYPQGYDYYRTRLHKAFSSQKDITDKEQIKKGIKRAEFVKKEIEALYYLKRYRTLRQRYDPIK
;
A
#
# COMPACT_ATOMS: atom_id res chain seq x y z
N MET A 1 -11.53 -28.29 -4.22
CA MET A 1 -11.62 -26.84 -3.92
C MET A 1 -10.69 -26.54 -2.74
N SER A 2 -9.66 -25.72 -2.93
CA SER A 2 -8.65 -25.51 -1.88
C SER A 2 -9.14 -24.41 -0.93
N SER A 3 -9.33 -24.74 0.35
CA SER A 3 -9.67 -23.76 1.38
C SER A 3 -8.55 -22.71 1.51
N PRO A 4 -8.87 -21.41 1.71
CA PRO A 4 -7.86 -20.39 1.90
C PRO A 4 -7.02 -20.71 3.15
N SER A 5 -5.70 -20.73 3.00
CA SER A 5 -4.79 -21.01 4.12
C SER A 5 -4.90 -19.89 5.17
N PRO A 6 -5.06 -20.21 6.47
CA PRO A 6 -5.06 -19.22 7.55
C PRO A 6 -3.84 -18.28 7.51
N ALA A 7 -2.69 -18.78 7.07
CA ALA A 7 -1.47 -18.00 6.93
C ALA A 7 -1.59 -16.88 5.88
N LEU A 8 -2.22 -17.16 4.73
CA LEU A 8 -2.42 -16.16 3.67
C LEU A 8 -3.38 -15.06 4.14
N ARG A 9 -4.43 -15.43 4.87
CA ARG A 9 -5.37 -14.44 5.45
C ARG A 9 -4.66 -13.47 6.39
N LEU A 10 -3.79 -13.98 7.26
CA LEU A 10 -2.99 -13.15 8.18
C LEU A 10 -2.05 -12.20 7.42
N GLN A 11 -1.41 -12.67 6.36
CA GLN A 11 -0.55 -11.84 5.51
C GLN A 11 -1.33 -10.69 4.85
N VAL A 12 -2.51 -10.97 4.29
CA VAL A 12 -3.38 -9.94 3.69
C VAL A 12 -3.77 -8.88 4.73
N ILE A 13 -4.19 -9.32 5.93
CA ILE A 13 -4.56 -8.40 7.03
C ILE A 13 -3.39 -7.52 7.44
N ARG A 14 -2.19 -8.11 7.54
CA ARG A 14 -0.97 -7.37 7.88
C ARG A 14 -0.68 -6.29 6.86
N ILE A 15 -0.64 -6.62 5.57
CA ILE A 15 -0.35 -5.65 4.51
C ILE A 15 -1.40 -4.55 4.46
N TYR A 16 -2.69 -4.89 4.65
CA TYR A 16 -3.75 -3.89 4.70
C TYR A 16 -3.53 -2.87 5.83
N LYS A 17 -3.15 -3.33 7.03
CA LYS A 17 -2.84 -2.45 8.17
C LYS A 17 -1.60 -1.61 7.93
N GLU A 18 -0.55 -2.18 7.35
CA GLU A 18 0.67 -1.46 6.98
C GLU A 18 0.37 -0.34 5.97
N LEU A 19 -0.39 -0.65 4.91
CA LEU A 19 -0.80 0.32 3.90
C LEU A 19 -1.68 1.43 4.50
N LEU A 20 -2.59 1.12 5.43
CA LEU A 20 -3.37 2.13 6.14
C LEU A 20 -2.50 3.06 6.97
N PHE A 21 -1.51 2.51 7.69
CA PHE A 21 -0.59 3.32 8.48
C PHE A 21 0.20 4.28 7.58
N MET A 22 0.74 3.77 6.47
CA MET A 22 1.45 4.58 5.50
C MET A 22 0.57 5.62 4.80
N GLY A 23 -0.74 5.41 4.69
CA GLY A 23 -1.67 6.34 4.07
C GLY A 23 -1.98 7.60 4.88
N ARG A 24 -1.55 7.69 6.15
CA ARG A 24 -1.90 8.81 7.05
C ARG A 24 -1.39 10.17 6.57
N GLU A 25 -0.23 10.19 5.93
CA GLU A 25 0.38 11.42 5.38
C GLU A 25 0.19 11.55 3.86
N TYR A 26 -0.78 10.82 3.30
CA TYR A 26 -1.01 10.84 1.86
C TYR A 26 -1.42 12.24 1.38
N PRO A 27 -0.87 12.76 0.26
CA PRO A 27 -1.06 14.16 -0.14
C PRO A 27 -2.52 14.60 -0.33
N GLN A 28 -3.40 13.68 -0.75
CA GLN A 28 -4.84 13.94 -0.95
C GLN A 28 -5.68 13.72 0.31
N GLY A 29 -5.05 13.45 1.45
CA GLY A 29 -5.69 13.19 2.74
C GLY A 29 -5.92 11.70 3.03
N TYR A 30 -6.03 11.38 4.32
CA TYR A 30 -6.15 10.00 4.80
C TYR A 30 -7.47 9.35 4.37
N ASP A 31 -8.61 10.06 4.44
CA ASP A 31 -9.91 9.49 4.09
C ASP A 31 -10.01 9.12 2.61
N TYR A 32 -9.43 9.94 1.75
CA TYR A 32 -9.33 9.66 0.31
C TYR A 32 -8.55 8.36 0.07
N TYR A 33 -7.37 8.24 0.70
CA TYR A 33 -6.53 7.06 0.57
C TYR A 33 -7.20 5.81 1.15
N ARG A 34 -7.72 5.90 2.38
CA ARG A 34 -8.38 4.81 3.11
C ARG A 34 -9.56 4.26 2.32
N THR A 35 -10.41 5.13 1.77
CA THR A 35 -11.59 4.71 0.99
C THR A 35 -11.18 3.92 -0.25
N ARG A 36 -10.16 4.39 -0.98
CA ARG A 36 -9.65 3.69 -2.18
C ARG A 36 -8.96 2.38 -1.85
N LEU A 37 -8.15 2.36 -0.80
CA LEU A 37 -7.50 1.14 -0.31
C LEU A 37 -8.56 0.09 0.07
N HIS A 38 -9.56 0.49 0.86
CA HIS A 38 -10.64 -0.41 1.26
C HIS A 38 -11.40 -0.95 0.05
N LYS A 39 -11.75 -0.10 -0.91
CA LYS A 39 -12.41 -0.51 -2.16
C LYS A 39 -11.57 -1.53 -2.94
N ALA A 40 -10.26 -1.32 -3.05
CA ALA A 40 -9.36 -2.25 -3.76
C ALA A 40 -9.36 -3.64 -3.10
N PHE A 41 -9.18 -3.73 -1.79
CA PHE A 41 -9.20 -5.01 -1.06
C PHE A 41 -10.59 -5.65 -1.08
N SER A 42 -11.65 -4.86 -0.89
CA SER A 42 -13.04 -5.35 -0.89
C SER A 42 -13.46 -5.91 -2.25
N SER A 43 -12.99 -5.33 -3.36
CA SER A 43 -13.26 -5.84 -4.71
C SER A 43 -12.69 -7.23 -4.98
N GLN A 44 -11.75 -7.70 -4.15
CA GLN A 44 -11.09 -8.99 -4.28
C GLN A 44 -11.46 -9.98 -3.16
N LYS A 45 -12.49 -9.66 -2.36
CA LYS A 45 -12.88 -10.47 -1.19
C LYS A 45 -13.32 -11.90 -1.53
N ASP A 46 -13.84 -12.11 -2.73
CA ASP A 46 -14.41 -13.40 -3.18
C ASP A 46 -13.35 -14.33 -3.80
N ILE A 47 -12.08 -13.88 -3.89
CA ILE A 47 -10.98 -14.70 -4.39
C ILE A 47 -10.67 -15.80 -3.37
N THR A 48 -10.88 -17.06 -3.78
CA THR A 48 -10.58 -18.25 -2.98
C THR A 48 -9.32 -18.99 -3.45
N ASP A 49 -8.86 -18.73 -4.67
CA ASP A 49 -7.66 -19.36 -5.23
C ASP A 49 -6.38 -18.85 -4.56
N LYS A 50 -5.53 -19.78 -4.13
CA LYS A 50 -4.31 -19.47 -3.37
C LYS A 50 -3.28 -18.72 -4.21
N GLU A 51 -3.13 -19.06 -5.49
CA GLU A 51 -2.16 -18.42 -6.37
C GLU A 51 -2.58 -16.98 -6.70
N GLN A 52 -3.88 -16.75 -6.93
CA GLN A 52 -4.42 -15.40 -7.06
C GLN A 52 -4.22 -14.56 -5.79
N ILE A 53 -4.44 -15.13 -4.60
CA ILE A 53 -4.18 -14.42 -3.33
C ILE A 53 -2.70 -14.02 -3.22
N LYS A 54 -1.77 -14.94 -3.51
CA LYS A 54 -0.32 -14.63 -3.51
C LYS A 54 0.03 -13.53 -4.51
N LYS A 55 -0.60 -13.53 -5.70
CA LYS A 55 -0.41 -12.47 -6.69
C LYS A 55 -0.93 -11.12 -6.18
N GLY A 56 -2.07 -11.11 -5.50
CA GLY A 56 -2.62 -9.92 -4.84
C GLY A 56 -1.68 -9.37 -3.75
N ILE A 57 -1.13 -10.25 -2.91
CA ILE A 57 -0.13 -9.92 -1.89
C ILE A 57 1.10 -9.26 -2.53
N LYS A 58 1.69 -9.88 -3.56
CA LYS A 58 2.84 -9.31 -4.29
C LYS A 58 2.54 -7.93 -4.88
N ARG A 59 1.34 -7.74 -5.42
CA ARG A 59 0.90 -6.44 -5.94
C ARG A 59 0.81 -5.40 -4.84
N ALA A 60 0.25 -5.76 -3.68
CA ALA A 60 0.14 -4.85 -2.54
C ALA A 60 1.52 -4.47 -1.97
N GLU A 61 2.47 -5.41 -1.93
CA GLU A 61 3.87 -5.14 -1.56
C GLU A 61 4.56 -4.20 -2.55
N PHE A 62 4.29 -4.33 -3.84
CA PHE A 62 4.80 -3.41 -4.85
C PHE A 62 4.27 -1.99 -4.63
N VAL A 63 2.95 -1.84 -4.44
CA VAL A 63 2.32 -0.53 -4.15
C VAL A 63 2.88 0.08 -2.86
N LYS A 64 3.15 -0.75 -1.84
CA LYS A 64 3.80 -0.28 -0.60
C LYS A 64 5.13 0.40 -0.91
N LYS A 65 6.00 -0.23 -1.72
CA LYS A 65 7.31 0.33 -2.11
C LYS A 65 7.17 1.63 -2.91
N GLU A 66 6.16 1.73 -3.77
CA GLU A 66 5.88 2.98 -4.51
C GLU A 66 5.54 4.12 -3.55
N ILE A 67 4.72 3.87 -2.53
CA ILE A 67 4.36 4.87 -1.53
C ILE A 67 5.60 5.27 -0.70
N GLU A 68 6.44 4.31 -0.30
CA GLU A 68 7.73 4.60 0.35
C GLU A 68 8.60 5.52 -0.52
N ALA A 69 8.73 5.21 -1.81
CA ALA A 69 9.49 6.02 -2.75
C ALA A 69 8.94 7.45 -2.87
N LEU A 70 7.61 7.62 -2.87
CA LEU A 70 6.99 8.94 -2.86
C LEU A 70 7.34 9.74 -1.60
N TYR A 71 7.39 9.10 -0.43
CA TYR A 71 7.84 9.75 0.80
C TYR A 71 9.31 10.17 0.74
N TYR A 72 10.19 9.31 0.22
CA TYR A 72 11.60 9.65 0.01
C TYR A 72 11.75 10.82 -0.97
N LEU A 73 10.99 10.83 -2.07
CA LEU A 73 11.02 11.91 -3.05
C LEU A 73 10.55 13.24 -2.45
N LYS A 74 9.49 13.23 -1.64
CA LYS A 74 9.02 14.42 -0.92
C LYS A 74 10.13 14.97 -0.01
N ARG A 75 10.78 14.12 0.78
CA ARG A 75 11.89 14.51 1.65
C ARG A 75 13.07 15.06 0.86
N TYR A 76 13.45 14.40 -0.23
CA TYR A 76 14.53 14.84 -1.11
C TYR A 76 14.26 16.23 -1.70
N ARG A 77 13.03 16.47 -2.23
CA ARG A 77 12.64 17.77 -2.76
C ARG A 77 12.77 18.89 -1.72
N THR A 78 12.30 18.64 -0.50
CA THR A 78 12.42 19.61 0.60
C THR A 78 13.88 19.90 0.96
N LEU A 79 14.74 18.88 1.04
CA LEU A 79 16.16 19.07 1.32
C LEU A 79 16.85 19.84 0.20
N ARG A 80 16.64 19.45 -1.06
CA ARG A 80 17.21 20.13 -2.23
C ARG A 80 16.83 21.61 -2.25
N GLN A 81 15.56 21.95 -1.99
CA GLN A 81 15.13 23.35 -1.94
C GLN A 81 15.85 24.19 -0.88
N ARG A 82 16.24 23.57 0.25
CA ARG A 82 16.92 24.27 1.36
C ARG A 82 18.42 24.43 1.14
N TYR A 83 19.06 23.44 0.52
CA TYR A 83 20.53 23.37 0.44
C TYR A 83 21.08 23.68 -0.96
N ASP A 84 20.29 23.52 -2.02
CA ASP A 84 20.66 23.85 -3.40
C ASP A 84 19.79 25.01 -3.91
N PRO A 85 20.02 26.26 -3.47
CA PRO A 85 19.35 27.40 -4.08
C PRO A 85 19.71 27.41 -5.57
N ILE A 86 18.69 27.40 -6.42
CA ILE A 86 18.83 27.55 -7.88
C ILE A 86 19.63 28.85 -8.10
N LYS A 87 20.86 28.71 -8.62
CA LYS A 87 21.66 29.84 -9.09
C LYS A 87 21.06 30.42 -10.36
#